data_AF-A0A380W5P1-F1
#
_entry.id   AF-A0A380W5P1-F1
#
_cell.length_a   1.000
_cell.length_b   1.000
_cell.length_c   1.000
_cell.angle_alpha   90.00
_cell.angle_beta   90.00
_cell.angle_gamma   90.00
#
_symmetry.space_group_name_H-M   'P 1'
#
loop_
_entity.id
_entity.type
_entity.pdbx_description
1 polymer ?
#
loop_
_entity_poly.entity_id
_entity_poly.type
_entity_poly.pdbx_seq_one_letter_code
_entity_poly.pdbx_strand_id
1 'polypeptide(L)'
;MAEKTDISKIITTENIDLKASVAGLADLDFAKLASLLDVPLLPDATRDELNTAVVGAIVDHREQIAKDLAAQQAKREADDKLAAFLKTPEGKAHRKAVDDRARNVAVRTVHADFAGALPTEARQTGTFAVPDDHANSAQSAVPNGSYRVLGTDWLHRFKGGRWIGADRVAAHAKPDWTEVPDSAAGDPEVPAAVNG
;
A
#
# COMPACT_ATOMS: atom_id res chain seq x y z
N MET A 1 47.73 -22.24 14.10
CA MET A 1 46.31 -21.82 14.25
C MET A 1 45.77 -21.68 12.84
N ALA A 2 44.81 -22.51 12.43
CA ALA A 2 44.24 -22.43 11.08
C ALA A 2 43.35 -21.18 10.99
N GLU A 3 43.67 -20.31 10.04
CA GLU A 3 42.90 -19.10 9.74
C GLU A 3 41.50 -19.52 9.29
N LYS A 4 40.46 -19.03 9.97
CA LYS A 4 39.07 -19.41 9.71
C LYS A 4 38.68 -18.79 8.37
N THR A 5 38.54 -19.61 7.33
CA THR A 5 38.18 -19.12 5.99
C THR A 5 36.78 -18.51 6.03
N ASP A 6 36.67 -17.24 5.65
CA ASP A 6 35.39 -16.53 5.60
C ASP A 6 34.63 -16.89 4.32
N ILE A 7 33.73 -17.88 4.44
CA ILE A 7 32.91 -18.42 3.35
C ILE A 7 32.16 -17.31 2.60
N SER A 8 31.73 -16.25 3.30
CA SER A 8 31.00 -15.13 2.70
C SER A 8 31.84 -14.36 1.68
N LYS A 9 33.16 -14.23 1.93
CA LYS A 9 34.07 -13.56 1.00
C LYS A 9 34.28 -14.36 -0.27
N ILE A 10 34.28 -15.70 -0.18
CA ILE A 10 34.39 -16.58 -1.36
C ILE A 10 33.18 -16.38 -2.27
N ILE A 11 31.98 -16.25 -1.70
CA ILE A 11 30.75 -16.07 -2.49
C ILE A 11 30.70 -14.68 -3.13
N THR A 12 31.12 -13.62 -2.43
CA THR A 12 30.84 -12.23 -2.84
C THR A 12 32.00 -11.50 -3.55
N THR A 13 33.24 -11.99 -3.47
CA THR A 13 34.42 -11.28 -4.02
C THR A 13 34.67 -11.60 -5.49
N GLU A 14 34.45 -10.65 -6.40
CA GLU A 14 34.62 -10.86 -7.86
C GLU A 14 36.04 -11.26 -8.30
N ASN A 15 37.09 -10.83 -7.57
CA ASN A 15 38.49 -11.03 -7.97
C ASN A 15 39.24 -12.09 -7.16
N ILE A 16 38.57 -13.18 -6.79
CA ILE A 16 39.21 -14.32 -6.12
C ILE A 16 39.32 -15.51 -7.08
N ASP A 17 40.42 -16.26 -7.01
CA ASP A 17 40.51 -17.55 -7.66
C ASP A 17 39.57 -18.54 -6.95
N LEU A 18 38.34 -18.66 -7.48
CA LEU A 18 37.29 -19.51 -6.91
C LEU A 18 37.71 -20.98 -6.86
N LYS A 19 38.42 -21.47 -7.87
CA LYS A 19 38.82 -22.89 -7.92
C LYS A 19 39.84 -23.18 -6.82
N ALA A 20 40.88 -22.35 -6.70
CA ALA A 20 41.88 -22.51 -5.64
C ALA A 20 41.26 -22.31 -4.25
N SER A 21 40.35 -21.34 -4.10
CA SER A 21 39.72 -21.02 -2.82
C SER A 21 38.80 -22.13 -2.34
N VAL A 22 37.98 -22.71 -3.21
CA VAL A 22 37.08 -23.82 -2.88
C VAL A 22 37.86 -25.12 -2.64
N ALA A 23 38.88 -25.39 -3.46
CA ALA A 23 39.73 -26.57 -3.30
C ALA A 23 40.53 -26.56 -1.98
N GLY A 24 40.91 -25.37 -1.50
CA GLY A 24 41.63 -25.19 -0.23
C GLY A 24 40.76 -25.27 1.03
N LEU A 25 39.45 -25.42 0.92
CA LEU A 25 38.55 -25.48 2.08
C LEU A 25 38.66 -26.80 2.83
N ALA A 26 38.74 -26.72 4.16
CA ALA A 26 38.54 -27.87 5.04
C ALA A 26 37.12 -28.45 4.86
N ASP A 27 36.95 -29.76 5.05
CA ASP A 27 35.68 -30.46 4.77
C ASP A 27 34.46 -29.86 5.47
N LEU A 28 34.63 -29.40 6.71
CA LEU A 28 33.55 -28.76 7.45
C LEU A 28 33.09 -27.44 6.82
N ASP A 29 34.03 -26.64 6.31
CA ASP A 29 33.72 -25.35 5.71
C ASP A 29 33.26 -25.50 4.26
N PHE A 30 33.76 -26.53 3.56
CA PHE A 30 33.23 -26.95 2.27
C PHE A 30 31.77 -27.40 2.37
N ALA A 31 31.44 -28.24 3.36
CA ALA A 31 30.06 -28.72 3.56
C ALA A 31 29.10 -27.57 3.90
N LYS A 32 29.55 -26.58 4.69
CA LYS A 32 28.76 -25.36 4.95
C LYS A 32 28.54 -24.53 3.68
N LEU A 33 29.58 -24.33 2.86
CA LEU A 33 29.48 -23.60 1.60
C LEU A 33 28.51 -24.29 0.63
N ALA A 34 28.63 -25.61 0.47
CA ALA A 34 27.72 -26.40 -0.35
C ALA A 34 26.26 -26.28 0.15
N SER A 35 26.04 -26.37 1.47
CA SER A 35 24.72 -26.18 2.06
C SER A 35 24.15 -24.77 1.88
N LEU A 36 24.98 -23.73 1.91
CA LEU A 36 24.53 -22.34 1.67
C LEU A 36 24.12 -22.09 0.22
N LEU A 37 24.68 -22.87 -0.70
CA LEU A 37 24.43 -22.79 -2.14
C LEU A 37 23.47 -23.88 -2.64
N ASP A 38 22.85 -24.63 -1.71
CA ASP A 38 21.97 -25.77 -2.00
C ASP A 38 22.59 -26.82 -2.96
N VAL A 39 23.90 -27.00 -2.89
CA VAL A 39 24.62 -28.01 -3.67
C VAL A 39 24.58 -29.36 -2.94
N PRO A 40 23.97 -30.41 -3.52
CA PRO A 40 23.89 -31.72 -2.88
C PRO A 40 25.27 -32.39 -2.82
N LEU A 41 25.67 -32.80 -1.62
CA LEU A 41 26.88 -33.60 -1.41
C LEU A 41 26.56 -35.07 -1.65
N LEU A 42 26.77 -35.54 -2.88
CA LEU A 42 26.56 -36.94 -3.24
C LEU A 42 27.64 -37.83 -2.61
N PRO A 43 27.27 -38.98 -2.00
CA PRO A 43 28.21 -39.82 -1.26
C PRO A 43 29.30 -40.46 -2.14
N ASP A 44 29.05 -40.63 -3.44
CA ASP A 44 29.99 -41.23 -4.39
C ASP A 44 30.72 -40.20 -5.27
N ALA A 45 30.43 -38.91 -5.11
CA ALA A 45 31.08 -37.87 -5.89
C ALA A 45 32.51 -37.62 -5.39
N THR A 46 33.43 -37.49 -6.33
CA THR A 46 34.81 -37.10 -6.04
C THR A 46 34.85 -35.65 -5.56
N ARG A 47 35.90 -35.30 -4.80
CA ARG A 47 36.07 -33.91 -4.33
C ARG A 47 36.19 -32.92 -5.50
N ASP A 48 36.74 -33.33 -6.62
CA ASP A 48 36.89 -32.47 -7.81
C ASP A 48 35.54 -32.18 -8.50
N GLU A 49 34.66 -33.18 -8.57
CA GLU A 49 33.28 -33.02 -9.05
C GLU A 49 32.47 -32.09 -8.14
N LEU A 50 32.60 -32.27 -6.83
CA LEU A 50 31.94 -31.40 -5.84
C LEU A 50 32.49 -29.96 -5.89
N ASN A 51 33.81 -29.78 -6.02
CA ASN A 51 34.42 -28.46 -6.20
C ASN A 51 33.89 -27.76 -7.45
N THR A 52 33.76 -28.48 -8.56
CA THR A 52 33.21 -27.94 -9.82
C THR A 52 31.75 -27.52 -9.66
N ALA A 53 30.92 -28.34 -9.02
CA ALA A 53 29.52 -28.02 -8.73
C ALA A 53 29.38 -26.78 -7.83
N VAL A 54 30.17 -26.70 -6.75
CA VAL A 54 30.17 -25.56 -5.83
C VAL A 54 30.64 -24.27 -6.54
N VAL A 55 31.69 -24.33 -7.35
CA VAL A 55 32.14 -23.16 -8.12
C VAL A 55 31.08 -22.70 -9.12
N GLY A 56 30.41 -23.63 -9.82
CA GLY A 56 29.28 -23.30 -10.69
C GLY A 56 28.16 -22.59 -9.93
N ALA A 57 27.75 -23.14 -8.77
CA ALA A 57 26.73 -22.53 -7.94
C ALA A 57 27.11 -21.14 -7.40
N ILE A 58 28.39 -20.88 -7.09
CA ILE A 58 28.87 -19.53 -6.72
C ILE A 58 28.68 -18.56 -7.89
N VAL A 59 29.03 -18.98 -9.12
CA VAL A 59 28.87 -18.13 -10.31
C VAL A 59 27.40 -17.81 -10.56
N ASP A 60 26.54 -18.82 -10.52
CA ASP A 60 25.08 -18.66 -10.68
C ASP A 60 24.52 -17.72 -9.60
N HIS A 61 24.95 -17.91 -8.35
CA HIS A 61 24.53 -17.06 -7.23
C HIS A 61 24.98 -15.60 -7.41
N ARG A 62 26.20 -15.36 -7.90
CA ARG A 62 26.69 -14.01 -8.22
C ARG A 62 25.89 -13.36 -9.35
N GLU A 63 25.57 -14.11 -10.39
CA GLU A 63 24.74 -13.61 -11.49
C GLU A 63 23.34 -13.23 -10.99
N GLN A 64 22.76 -14.04 -10.10
CA GLN A 64 21.47 -13.74 -9.49
C GLN A 64 21.53 -12.47 -8.63
N ILE A 65 22.56 -12.31 -7.78
CA ILE A 65 22.77 -11.09 -7.00
C ILE A 65 22.87 -9.86 -7.91
N ALA A 66 23.61 -9.95 -9.02
CA ALA A 66 23.74 -8.86 -9.97
C ALA A 66 22.39 -8.48 -10.61
N LYS A 67 21.59 -9.48 -11.01
CA LYS A 67 20.23 -9.26 -11.54
C LYS A 67 19.31 -8.60 -10.51
N ASP A 68 19.35 -9.08 -9.27
CA ASP A 68 18.53 -8.54 -8.18
C ASP A 68 18.94 -7.10 -7.84
N LEU A 69 20.24 -6.80 -7.83
CA LEU A 69 20.75 -5.45 -7.59
C LEU A 69 20.32 -4.50 -8.71
N ALA A 70 20.43 -4.91 -9.98
CA ALA A 70 19.96 -4.12 -11.12
C ALA A 70 18.44 -3.87 -11.06
N ALA A 71 17.66 -4.89 -10.70
CA ALA A 71 16.22 -4.75 -10.52
C ALA A 71 15.86 -3.80 -9.36
N GLN A 72 16.58 -3.88 -8.24
CA GLN A 72 16.40 -2.96 -7.11
C GLN A 72 16.76 -1.52 -7.48
N GLN A 73 17.84 -1.31 -8.24
CA GLN A 73 18.22 0.01 -8.73
C GLN A 73 17.17 0.58 -9.68
N ALA A 74 16.70 -0.21 -10.66
CA ALA A 74 15.66 0.22 -11.58
C ALA A 74 14.35 0.59 -10.85
N LYS A 75 13.99 -0.18 -9.82
CA LYS A 75 12.84 0.15 -8.96
C LYS A 75 13.04 1.47 -8.21
N ARG A 76 14.21 1.68 -7.60
CA ARG A 76 14.52 2.95 -6.90
C ARG A 76 14.44 4.15 -7.84
N GLU A 77 15.00 4.03 -9.04
CA GLU A 77 14.91 5.09 -10.03
C GLU A 77 13.48 5.38 -10.47
N ALA A 78 12.64 4.36 -10.62
CA ALA A 78 11.23 4.53 -10.93
C ALA A 78 10.47 5.23 -9.79
N ASP A 79 10.74 4.82 -8.54
CA ASP A 79 10.17 5.43 -7.34
C ASP A 79 10.60 6.90 -7.19
N ASP A 80 11.87 7.21 -7.44
CA ASP A 80 12.41 8.57 -7.41
C ASP A 80 11.80 9.45 -8.51
N LYS A 81 11.65 8.92 -9.72
CA LYS A 81 10.97 9.61 -10.84
C LYS A 81 9.51 9.87 -10.51
N LEU A 82 8.80 8.90 -9.94
CA LEU A 82 7.42 9.08 -9.49
C LEU A 82 7.33 10.13 -8.37
N ALA A 83 8.21 10.07 -7.38
CA ALA A 83 8.25 11.02 -6.27
C ALA A 83 8.55 12.45 -6.77
N ALA A 84 9.43 12.60 -7.76
CA ALA A 84 9.69 13.87 -8.42
C ALA A 84 8.47 14.36 -9.20
N PHE A 85 7.83 13.49 -10.00
CA PHE A 85 6.61 13.80 -10.73
C PHE A 85 5.50 14.29 -9.80
N LEU A 86 5.25 13.61 -8.67
CA LEU A 86 4.22 13.98 -7.70
C LEU A 86 4.45 15.34 -7.02
N LYS A 87 5.65 15.94 -7.13
CA LYS A 87 5.93 17.30 -6.67
C LYS A 87 5.55 18.38 -7.69
N THR A 88 5.46 18.03 -8.97
CA THR A 88 5.04 18.93 -10.05
C THR A 88 3.55 19.27 -9.95
N PRO A 89 3.09 20.42 -10.50
CA PRO A 89 1.66 20.74 -10.58
C PRO A 89 0.83 19.64 -11.25
N GLU A 90 1.33 19.06 -12.34
CA GLU A 90 0.68 17.99 -13.11
C GLU A 90 0.57 16.71 -12.29
N GLY A 91 1.63 16.32 -11.58
CA GLY A 91 1.61 15.15 -10.70
C GLY A 91 0.71 15.32 -9.48
N LYS A 92 0.65 16.53 -8.91
CA LYS A 92 -0.33 16.87 -7.86
C LYS A 92 -1.77 16.77 -8.38
N ALA A 93 -2.03 17.30 -9.58
CA ALA A 93 -3.35 17.21 -10.21
C ALA A 93 -3.74 15.74 -10.51
N HIS A 94 -2.79 14.94 -11.02
CA HIS A 94 -2.99 13.52 -11.26
C HIS A 94 -3.32 12.77 -9.96
N ARG A 95 -2.53 12.97 -8.90
CA ARG A 95 -2.79 12.38 -7.58
C ARG A 95 -4.16 12.77 -7.06
N LYS A 96 -4.49 14.06 -7.11
CA LYS A 96 -5.82 14.56 -6.72
C LYS A 96 -6.93 13.87 -7.51
N ALA A 97 -6.78 13.70 -8.82
CA ALA A 97 -7.77 13.04 -9.66
C ALA A 97 -7.95 11.55 -9.29
N VAL A 98 -6.87 10.85 -8.94
CA VAL A 98 -6.92 9.46 -8.46
C VAL A 98 -7.64 9.39 -7.12
N ASP A 99 -7.27 10.26 -6.17
CA ASP A 99 -7.91 10.33 -4.84
C ASP A 99 -9.39 10.69 -4.96
N ASP A 100 -9.74 11.66 -5.82
CA ASP A 100 -11.12 12.06 -6.12
C ASP A 100 -11.92 10.89 -6.73
N ARG A 101 -11.30 10.11 -7.63
CA ARG A 101 -11.93 8.92 -8.22
C ARG A 101 -12.19 7.84 -7.17
N ALA A 102 -11.21 7.55 -6.31
CA ALA A 102 -11.35 6.57 -5.24
C ALA A 102 -12.47 6.99 -4.26
N ARG A 103 -12.49 8.26 -3.88
CA ARG A 103 -13.56 8.86 -3.07
C ARG A 103 -14.93 8.72 -3.73
N ASN A 104 -15.04 9.03 -5.03
CA ASN A 104 -16.30 8.91 -5.76
C ASN A 104 -16.82 7.47 -5.83
N VAL A 105 -15.93 6.48 -5.95
CA VAL A 105 -16.31 5.06 -5.90
C VAL A 105 -16.85 4.70 -4.52
N ALA A 106 -16.15 5.09 -3.45
CA ALA A 106 -16.55 4.82 -2.06
C ALA A 106 -17.94 5.41 -1.75
N VAL A 107 -18.15 6.71 -2.03
CA VAL A 107 -19.45 7.37 -1.81
C VAL A 107 -20.57 6.71 -2.62
N ARG A 108 -20.31 6.25 -3.85
CA ARG A 108 -21.31 5.52 -4.65
C ARG A 108 -21.67 4.16 -4.07
N THR A 109 -20.71 3.44 -3.51
CA THR A 109 -20.96 2.18 -2.81
C THR A 109 -21.86 2.40 -1.59
N VAL A 110 -21.54 3.40 -0.76
CA VAL A 110 -22.38 3.77 0.40
C VAL A 110 -23.79 4.14 -0.04
N HIS A 111 -23.92 4.88 -1.14
CA HIS A 111 -25.24 5.22 -1.68
C HIS A 111 -26.03 3.99 -2.13
N ALA A 112 -25.38 3.03 -2.80
CA ALA A 112 -26.05 1.79 -3.21
C ALA A 112 -26.58 1.00 -2.01
N ASP A 113 -25.75 0.86 -0.96
CA ASP A 113 -26.13 0.19 0.28
C ASP A 113 -27.28 0.93 0.99
N PHE A 114 -27.17 2.26 1.09
CA PHE A 114 -28.19 3.12 1.68
C PHE A 114 -29.52 3.06 0.91
N ALA A 115 -29.50 3.16 -0.42
CA ALA A 115 -30.70 3.12 -1.24
C ALA A 115 -31.44 1.78 -1.13
N GLY A 116 -30.70 0.67 -1.03
CA GLY A 116 -31.26 -0.67 -0.82
C GLY A 116 -31.87 -0.88 0.57
N ALA A 117 -31.35 -0.19 1.59
CA ALA A 117 -31.75 -0.35 2.99
C ALA A 117 -32.55 0.85 3.56
N LEU A 118 -32.94 1.82 2.73
CA LEU A 118 -33.52 3.09 3.18
C LEU A 118 -34.84 2.89 3.93
N PRO A 119 -34.92 3.16 5.25
CA PRO A 119 -36.15 3.02 6.02
C PRO A 119 -37.24 4.00 5.56
N THR A 120 -38.51 3.64 5.74
CA THR A 120 -39.66 4.46 5.33
C THR A 120 -39.68 5.80 6.04
N GLU A 121 -39.29 5.84 7.31
CA GLU A 121 -39.21 7.04 8.14
C GLU A 121 -38.23 8.04 7.54
N ALA A 122 -37.04 7.59 7.12
CA ALA A 122 -36.05 8.43 6.46
C ALA A 122 -36.55 9.00 5.13
N ARG A 123 -37.36 8.24 4.37
CA ARG A 123 -37.99 8.76 3.13
C ARG A 123 -38.96 9.90 3.39
N GLN A 124 -39.62 9.90 4.54
CA GLN A 124 -40.59 10.91 4.94
C GLN A 124 -39.92 12.14 5.57
N THR A 125 -39.01 11.92 6.52
CA THR A 125 -38.32 12.99 7.24
C THR A 125 -37.23 13.65 6.39
N GLY A 126 -36.69 12.92 5.41
CA GLY A 126 -35.55 13.36 4.62
C GLY A 126 -34.23 13.28 5.37
N THR A 127 -34.16 12.62 6.53
CA THR A 127 -32.91 12.47 7.30
C THR A 127 -32.75 11.05 7.79
N PHE A 128 -31.51 10.56 7.69
CA PHE A 128 -31.07 9.27 8.22
C PHE A 128 -29.79 9.48 9.03
N ALA A 129 -29.77 8.98 10.26
CA ALA A 129 -28.59 8.97 11.12
C ALA A 129 -28.17 7.52 11.35
N VAL A 130 -26.88 7.25 11.20
CA VAL A 130 -26.31 5.94 11.56
C VAL A 130 -25.95 6.00 13.04
N PRO A 131 -26.48 5.11 13.90
CA PRO A 131 -26.07 5.01 15.30
C PRO A 131 -24.55 4.81 15.42
N ASP A 132 -23.92 5.41 16.43
CA ASP A 132 -22.46 5.38 16.60
C ASP A 132 -21.88 3.96 16.75
N ASP A 133 -22.67 3.02 17.29
CA ASP A 133 -22.36 1.59 17.43
C ASP A 133 -22.55 0.78 16.14
N HIS A 134 -23.29 1.34 15.18
CA HIS A 134 -23.57 0.76 13.86
C HIS A 134 -22.90 1.53 12.71
N ALA A 135 -22.09 2.55 13.01
CA ALA A 135 -21.32 3.30 12.02
C ALA A 135 -20.37 2.33 11.29
N ASN A 136 -20.74 1.95 10.07
CA ASN A 136 -19.95 1.04 9.24
C ASN A 136 -18.52 1.58 9.14
N SER A 137 -17.56 0.78 9.60
CA SER A 137 -16.11 1.04 9.46
C SER A 137 -15.63 0.89 8.01
N ALA A 138 -16.49 0.39 7.13
CA ALA A 138 -16.22 0.19 5.73
C ALA A 138 -16.27 1.54 5.00
N GLN A 139 -15.17 2.29 5.05
CA GLN A 139 -14.57 3.10 3.97
C GLN A 139 -13.75 4.25 4.56
N SER A 140 -12.67 3.90 5.26
CA SER A 140 -11.66 4.80 5.83
C SER A 140 -10.98 5.76 4.82
N ALA A 141 -11.39 5.73 3.55
CA ALA A 141 -10.83 6.51 2.45
C ALA A 141 -11.65 7.76 2.09
N VAL A 142 -12.87 7.94 2.64
CA VAL A 142 -13.66 9.15 2.40
C VAL A 142 -13.29 10.22 3.45
N PRO A 143 -12.82 11.41 3.06
CA PRO A 143 -12.53 12.48 4.01
C PRO A 143 -13.80 12.94 4.75
N ASN A 144 -13.62 13.73 5.81
CA ASN A 144 -14.77 14.30 6.53
C ASN A 144 -15.51 15.29 5.63
N GLY A 145 -16.83 15.27 5.72
CA GLY A 145 -17.68 16.20 4.99
C GLY A 145 -18.98 15.56 4.51
N SER A 146 -19.72 16.34 3.73
CA SER A 146 -20.97 15.90 3.09
C SER A 146 -20.75 15.73 1.60
N TYR A 147 -21.13 14.58 1.04
CA TYR A 147 -20.91 14.23 -0.35
C TYR A 147 -22.21 13.85 -1.04
N ARG A 148 -22.46 14.46 -2.21
CA ARG A 148 -23.61 14.16 -3.06
C ARG A 148 -23.24 13.13 -4.12
N VAL A 149 -24.11 12.16 -4.38
CA VAL A 149 -24.02 11.34 -5.60
C VAL A 149 -24.78 12.05 -6.73
N LEU A 150 -24.13 12.24 -7.88
CA LEU A 150 -24.77 12.85 -9.06
C LEU A 150 -26.07 12.13 -9.42
N GLY A 151 -27.14 12.89 -9.66
CA GLY A 151 -28.46 12.35 -10.01
C GLY A 151 -29.32 11.92 -8.82
N THR A 152 -28.83 12.10 -7.58
CA THR A 152 -29.55 11.74 -6.35
C THR A 152 -29.94 12.98 -5.55
N ASP A 153 -30.98 12.85 -4.74
CA ASP A 153 -31.48 13.84 -3.79
C ASP A 153 -30.92 13.63 -2.38
N TRP A 154 -29.79 12.93 -2.21
CA TRP A 154 -29.20 12.65 -0.90
C TRP A 154 -27.75 13.14 -0.78
N LEU A 155 -27.42 13.71 0.37
CA LEU A 155 -26.08 14.05 0.84
C LEU A 155 -25.63 13.05 1.90
N HIS A 156 -24.54 12.34 1.66
CA HIS A 156 -23.96 11.40 2.61
C HIS A 156 -22.92 12.10 3.48
N ARG A 157 -23.04 11.97 4.81
CA ARG A 157 -22.17 12.59 5.80
C ARG A 157 -21.11 11.61 6.30
N PHE A 158 -19.86 12.10 6.37
CA PHE A 158 -18.72 11.32 6.84
C PHE A 158 -17.96 12.07 7.93
N LYS A 159 -17.55 11.35 8.99
CA LYS A 159 -16.73 11.87 10.09
C LYS A 159 -15.74 10.81 10.55
N GLY A 160 -14.46 11.18 10.70
CA GLY A 160 -13.38 10.26 11.00
C GLY A 160 -13.21 9.14 9.97
N GLY A 161 -13.56 9.40 8.70
CA GLY A 161 -13.58 8.37 7.65
C GLY A 161 -14.71 7.34 7.76
N ARG A 162 -15.75 7.60 8.56
CA ARG A 162 -16.92 6.73 8.72
C ARG A 162 -18.16 7.41 8.18
N TRP A 163 -19.04 6.64 7.55
CA TRP A 163 -20.36 7.13 7.16
C TRP A 163 -21.26 7.23 8.40
N ILE A 164 -21.80 8.43 8.66
CA ILE A 164 -22.58 8.73 9.88
C ILE A 164 -24.06 9.05 9.59
N GLY A 165 -24.45 9.13 8.31
CA GLY A 165 -25.83 9.42 7.94
C GLY A 165 -25.99 10.04 6.57
N ALA A 166 -27.24 10.35 6.21
CA ALA A 166 -27.56 11.04 4.99
C ALA A 166 -28.74 11.99 5.17
N ASP A 167 -28.74 13.10 4.42
CA ASP A 167 -29.81 14.09 4.42
C ASP A 167 -30.30 14.34 3.00
N ARG A 168 -31.61 14.59 2.86
CA ARG A 168 -32.26 14.84 1.59
C ARG A 168 -32.03 16.29 1.18
N VAL A 169 -31.60 16.49 -0.05
CA VAL A 169 -31.40 17.81 -0.65
C VAL A 169 -32.72 18.31 -1.21
N ALA A 170 -33.13 19.53 -0.84
CA ALA A 170 -34.27 20.18 -1.47
C ALA A 170 -34.06 20.29 -2.99
N ALA A 171 -35.11 20.04 -3.78
CA ALA A 171 -35.07 19.93 -5.25
C ALA A 171 -34.57 21.19 -5.99
N HIS A 172 -34.35 22.31 -5.29
CA HIS A 172 -33.90 23.59 -5.86
C HIS A 172 -32.49 24.00 -5.40
N ALA A 173 -31.78 23.17 -4.64
CA ALA A 173 -30.38 23.43 -4.34
C ALA A 173 -29.57 23.28 -5.64
N LYS A 174 -28.98 24.40 -6.08
CA LYS A 174 -28.16 24.47 -7.30
C LYS A 174 -27.16 23.31 -7.35
N PRO A 175 -26.85 22.77 -8.54
CA PRO A 175 -25.85 21.72 -8.73
C PRO A 175 -24.43 22.29 -8.63
N ASP A 176 -24.14 23.06 -7.59
CA ASP A 176 -22.80 23.58 -7.33
C ASP A 176 -22.12 22.64 -6.34
N TRP A 177 -21.17 21.88 -6.85
CA TRP A 177 -20.24 21.10 -6.05
C TRP A 177 -19.39 22.08 -5.24
N THR A 178 -19.67 22.18 -3.94
CA THR A 178 -18.73 22.77 -3.00
C THR A 178 -18.53 21.75 -1.89
N GLU A 179 -17.31 21.20 -1.81
CA GLU A 179 -16.80 20.68 -0.55
C GLU A 179 -17.07 21.77 0.49
N VAL A 180 -17.92 21.51 1.47
CA VAL A 180 -18.04 22.39 2.64
C VAL A 180 -17.02 21.84 3.63
N PRO A 181 -15.84 22.46 3.78
CA PRO A 181 -14.89 22.04 4.81
C PRO A 181 -15.55 22.28 6.16
N ASP A 182 -15.26 21.42 7.13
CA ASP A 182 -15.80 21.42 8.49
C ASP A 182 -15.26 22.59 9.35
N SER A 183 -15.16 23.80 8.79
CA SER A 183 -14.65 25.00 9.48
C SER A 183 -15.59 26.21 9.37
N ALA A 184 -16.87 25.99 9.03
CA ALA A 184 -17.91 27.00 9.14
C ALA A 184 -19.17 26.51 9.90
N ALA A 185 -19.10 25.37 10.59
CA ALA A 185 -20.05 25.05 11.65
C ALA A 185 -19.53 25.70 12.95
N GLY A 186 -19.64 27.02 13.02
CA GLY A 186 -19.73 27.66 14.33
C GLY A 186 -20.86 26.96 15.08
N ASP A 187 -20.62 26.63 16.34
CA ASP A 187 -21.64 26.12 17.24
C ASP A 187 -22.93 26.93 17.04
N PRO A 188 -24.10 26.29 16.88
CA PRO A 188 -25.34 27.04 16.93
C PRO A 188 -25.43 27.63 18.35
N GLU A 189 -25.12 28.92 18.47
CA GLU A 189 -25.61 29.76 19.57
C GLU A 189 -27.12 29.50 19.63
N VAL A 190 -27.53 28.77 20.66
CA VAL A 190 -28.92 28.63 21.05
C VAL A 190 -29.41 30.04 21.35
N PRO A 191 -30.35 30.63 20.58
CA PRO A 191 -30.99 31.86 21.03
C PRO A 191 -31.73 31.51 22.33
N ALA A 192 -31.25 32.08 23.43
CA ALA A 192 -31.91 31.99 24.73
C ALA A 192 -33.39 32.34 24.54
N ALA A 193 -34.25 31.40 24.89
CA ALA A 193 -35.68 31.61 24.87
C ALA A 193 -36.01 32.82 25.76
N VAL A 194 -36.55 33.87 25.14
CA VAL A 194 -37.27 34.92 25.84
C VAL A 194 -38.50 34.25 26.45
N ASN A 195 -38.55 34.15 27.77
CA ASN A 195 -39.77 33.90 28.51
C ASN A 195 -40.09 35.13 29.36
N GLY A 196 -41.29 35.68 29.13
CA GLY A 196 -42.16 36.37 30.10
C GLY A 196 -41.56 37.41 31.02
#